data_AF-A0A4Y3VP94-F1
#
_entry.id   AF-A0A4Y3VP94-F1
#
_cell.length_a   1.000
_cell.length_b   1.000
_cell.length_c   1.000
_cell.angle_alpha   90.00
_cell.angle_beta   90.00
_cell.angle_gamma   90.00
#
_symmetry.space_group_name_H-M   'P 1'
#
loop_
_entity.id
_entity.type
_entity.pdbx_description
1 polymer ?
#
loop_
_entity_poly.entity_id
_entity_poly.type
_entity_poly.pdbx_seq_one_letter_code
_entity_poly.pdbx_strand_id
1 'polypeptide(L)' 'MSGTAFRFGAERSYPLAHAGPDPRFTESLVNSVAAVLVGYGYPRLATWQDWAALESALAAFLYNPKEQ' A
#
# COMPACT_ATOMS: atom_id res chain seq x y z
N MET A 1 -5.32 48.37 8.57
CA MET A 1 -5.29 47.50 7.36
C MET A 1 -4.22 46.43 7.59
N SER A 2 -4.62 45.27 8.14
CA SER A 2 -3.70 44.14 8.34
C SER A 2 -3.67 43.32 7.07
N GLY A 3 -2.55 43.42 6.34
CA GLY A 3 -2.31 42.62 5.14
C GLY A 3 -2.18 41.16 5.49
N THR A 4 -3.11 40.36 4.98
CA THR A 4 -2.99 38.90 4.92
C THR A 4 -1.79 38.56 4.03
N ALA A 5 -0.67 38.18 4.63
CA ALA A 5 0.46 37.64 3.88
C ALA A 5 0.03 36.29 3.30
N PHE A 6 -0.38 36.32 2.03
CA PHE A 6 -0.62 35.15 1.21
C PHE A 6 0.70 34.37 1.15
N ARG A 7 0.79 33.22 1.85
CA ARG A 7 1.94 32.33 1.74
C ARG A 7 1.91 31.67 0.37
N PHE A 8 2.48 32.37 -0.60
CA PHE A 8 2.76 31.84 -1.93
C PHE A 8 3.66 30.61 -1.80
N GLY A 9 3.13 29.46 -2.20
CA GLY A 9 3.88 28.29 -2.64
C GLY A 9 4.90 27.74 -1.66
N ALA A 10 4.53 26.71 -0.89
CA ALA A 10 5.53 25.70 -0.57
C ALA A 10 6.16 25.28 -1.91
N GLU A 11 7.47 25.52 -2.07
CA GLU A 11 8.23 25.05 -3.23
C GLU A 11 7.84 23.60 -3.46
N ARG A 12 7.25 23.31 -4.63
CA ARG A 12 6.94 21.94 -5.03
C ARG A 12 8.26 21.28 -5.35
N SER A 13 8.96 20.79 -4.32
CA SER A 13 10.23 20.08 -4.42
C SER A 13 10.00 18.71 -5.04
N TYR A 14 9.98 18.68 -6.37
CA TYR A 14 9.99 17.46 -7.15
C TYR A 14 11.40 17.14 -7.63
N PRO A 15 11.76 15.85 -7.73
CA PRO A 15 10.95 14.70 -7.36
C PRO A 15 10.84 14.53 -5.84
N LEU A 16 9.69 14.04 -5.37
CA LEU A 16 9.53 13.63 -3.98
C LEU A 16 10.56 12.55 -3.65
N ALA A 17 11.19 12.64 -2.49
CA ALA A 17 12.07 11.58 -2.02
C ALA A 17 11.29 10.25 -2.02
N HIS A 18 11.84 9.23 -2.67
CA HIS A 18 11.24 7.91 -2.65
C HIS A 18 11.22 7.44 -1.19
N ALA A 19 10.02 7.27 -0.63
CA ALA A 19 9.86 6.55 0.62
C ALA A 19 10.39 5.14 0.33
N GLY A 20 11.43 4.73 1.05
CA GLY A 20 12.04 3.41 0.87
C GLY A 20 11.04 2.26 1.09
N PRO A 21 11.48 1.00 0.92
CA PRO A 21 10.60 -0.16 1.05
C PRO A 21 9.86 -0.14 2.40
N ASP A 22 8.53 -0.28 2.36
CA ASP A 22 7.71 -0.29 3.56
C ASP A 22 7.85 -1.64 4.29
N PRO A 23 8.35 -1.68 5.53
CA PRO A 23 8.50 -2.92 6.28
C PRO A 23 7.18 -3.64 6.56
N ARG A 24 6.03 -2.96 6.44
CA ARG A 24 4.69 -3.53 6.67
C ARG A 24 4.22 -4.41 5.52
N PHE A 25 4.73 -4.20 4.31
CA PHE A 25 4.30 -4.90 3.10
C PHE A 25 5.50 -5.56 2.42
N THR A 26 5.66 -6.85 2.67
CA THR A 26 6.81 -7.64 2.19
C THR A 26 6.36 -8.83 1.35
N GLU A 27 7.21 -9.26 0.42
CA GLU A 27 6.95 -10.46 -0.40
C GLU A 27 6.72 -11.72 0.46
N SER A 28 7.44 -11.84 1.58
CA SER A 28 7.27 -12.92 2.55
C SER A 28 5.86 -12.93 3.17
N LEU A 29 5.31 -11.75 3.47
CA LEU A 29 3.95 -11.61 3.97
C LEU A 29 2.93 -12.09 2.94
N VAL A 30 3.07 -11.66 1.68
CA VAL A 30 2.17 -12.05 0.58
C VAL A 30 2.17 -13.57 0.41
N ASN A 31 3.35 -14.19 0.36
CA ASN A 31 3.49 -15.64 0.28
C ASN A 31 2.88 -16.38 1.47
N SER A 32 3.07 -15.85 2.68
CA SER A 32 2.51 -16.45 3.90
C SER A 32 0.99 -16.41 3.90
N VAL A 33 0.40 -15.27 3.50
CA VAL A 33 -1.07 -15.12 3.38
C VAL A 33 -1.61 -16.04 2.29
N ALA A 34 -0.93 -16.13 1.14
CA ALA A 34 -1.31 -17.06 0.08
C ALA A 34 -1.34 -18.52 0.57
N ALA A 35 -0.33 -18.95 1.34
CA ALA A 35 -0.29 -20.29 1.93
C ALA A 35 -1.44 -20.53 2.92
N VAL A 36 -1.77 -19.52 3.75
CA VAL A 36 -2.92 -19.59 4.66
C VAL A 36 -4.23 -19.75 3.88
N LEU A 37 -4.47 -18.93 2.86
CA LEU A 37 -5.68 -19.01 2.04
C LEU A 37 -5.83 -20.39 1.40
N VAL A 38 -4.76 -20.94 0.84
CA VAL A 38 -4.76 -22.31 0.29
C VAL A 38 -5.06 -23.35 1.37
N GLY A 39 -4.50 -23.19 2.57
CA GLY A 39 -4.79 -24.06 3.71
C GLY A 39 -6.26 -24.03 4.17
N TYR A 40 -6.96 -22.92 3.93
CA TYR A 40 -8.40 -22.77 4.16
C TYR A 40 -9.28 -23.26 2.99
N GLY A 41 -8.69 -23.82 1.93
CA GLY A 41 -9.40 -24.37 0.78
C GLY A 41 -9.65 -23.37 -0.34
N TYR A 42 -9.03 -22.18 -0.32
CA TYR A 42 -9.03 -21.31 -1.48
C TYR A 42 -8.15 -21.88 -2.60
N PRO A 43 -8.46 -21.57 -3.87
CA PRO A 43 -7.63 -21.98 -5.00
C PRO A 43 -6.20 -21.48 -4.86
N ARG A 44 -5.24 -22.27 -5.34
CA ARG A 44 -3.85 -21.84 -5.44
C ARG A 44 -3.73 -20.71 -6.47
N LEU A 45 -2.97 -19.67 -6.14
CA LEU A 45 -2.64 -18.59 -7.06
C LEU A 45 -1.79 -19.15 -8.20
N ALA A 46 -2.35 -19.21 -9.40
CA ALA A 46 -1.72 -19.87 -10.54
C ALA A 46 -1.20 -18.86 -11.57
N THR A 47 -1.79 -17.66 -11.60
CA THR A 47 -1.49 -16.63 -12.57
C THR A 47 -0.91 -15.39 -11.91
N TRP A 48 -0.16 -14.60 -12.68
CA TRP A 48 0.36 -13.32 -12.20
C TRP A 48 -0.77 -12.37 -11.77
N GLN A 49 -1.92 -12.45 -12.44
CA GLN A 49 -3.11 -11.68 -12.11
C GLN A 49 -3.66 -12.02 -10.72
N ASP A 50 -3.64 -13.30 -10.33
CA ASP A 50 -4.07 -13.73 -8.99
C ASP A 50 -3.16 -13.16 -7.90
N TRP A 51 -1.85 -13.17 -8.15
CA TRP A 51 -0.86 -12.57 -7.25
C TRP A 51 -1.04 -11.06 -7.12
N ALA A 52 -1.18 -10.36 -8.24
CA ALA A 52 -1.43 -8.91 -8.24
C ALA A 52 -2.74 -8.53 -7.52
N ALA A 53 -3.79 -9.35 -7.66
CA ALA A 53 -5.05 -9.15 -6.97
C ALA A 53 -4.91 -9.34 -5.44
N LEU A 54 -4.19 -10.38 -5.00
CA LEU A 54 -3.90 -10.60 -3.59
C LEU A 54 -3.07 -9.46 -3.00
N GLU A 55 -2.00 -9.06 -3.68
CA GLU A 55 -1.14 -7.95 -3.25
C GLU A 55 -1.93 -6.65 -3.09
N SER A 56 -2.76 -6.32 -4.09
CA SER A 56 -3.58 -5.11 -4.06
C SER A 56 -4.61 -5.14 -2.92
N ALA A 57 -5.28 -6.27 -2.71
CA ALA A 57 -6.24 -6.42 -1.61
C ALA A 57 -5.57 -6.32 -0.23
N LEU A 58 -4.38 -6.90 -0.08
CA LEU A 58 -3.61 -6.84 1.16
C LEU A 58 -3.11 -5.41 1.42
N ALA A 59 -2.64 -4.71 0.40
CA ALA A 59 -2.23 -3.30 0.51
C ALA A 59 -3.44 -2.44 0.93
N ALA A 60 -4.59 -2.61 0.27
CA ALA A 60 -5.82 -1.92 0.65
C ALA A 60 -6.21 -2.22 2.11
N PHE A 61 -6.08 -3.46 2.57
CA PHE A 61 -6.37 -3.82 3.95
C PHE A 61 -5.42 -3.15 4.97
N LEU A 62 -4.12 -3.10 4.68
CA LEU A 62 -3.12 -2.55 5.61
C LEU A 62 -3.11 -1.02 5.65
N TYR A 63 -3.36 -0.37 4.50
CA TYR A 63 -3.21 1.08 4.36
C TYR A 63 -4.51 1.86 4.36
N ASN A 64 -5.66 1.19 4.27
CA ASN A 64 -6.93 1.87 4.45
C ASN A 64 -7.24 1.99 5.95
N PRO A 65 -7.22 3.19 6.55
CA PRO A 65 -7.60 3.37 7.93
C PRO A 65 -9.06 2.92 8.09
N LYS A 66 -9.28 1.83 8.83
CA LYS A 66 -10.62 1.50 9.29
C LYS A 66 -11.06 2.64 10.20
N GLU A 67 -11.96 3.49 9.73
CA GLU A 67 -12.76 4.34 10.62
C GLU A 67 -13.40 3.40 11.64
N GLN A 68 -12.91 3.45 12.88
CA GLN A 68 -13.38 2.61 13.97
C GLN A 68 -14.68 3.17 14.55
#